data_AF-A0A1J3F284-F1
#
_entry.id   AF-A0A1J3F284-F1
#
_cell.length_a   1.000
_cell.length_b   1.000
_cell.length_c   1.000
_cell.angle_alpha   90.00
_cell.angle_beta   90.00
_cell.angle_gamma   90.00
#
_symmetry.space_group_name_H-M   'P 1'
#
loop_
_entity.id
_entity.type
_entity.pdbx_description
1 polymer ?
#
loop_
_entity_poly.entity_id
_entity_poly.type
_entity_poly.pdbx_seq_one_letter_code
_entity_poly.pdbx_strand_id
1 'polypeptide(L)'
;QTLKDYSKPLLETMSSLGSDEKVVLVAHSMGGVPAALAADSYPCKIAAIVFLTSSMPDTKNPPAYAFEKVHKLIPPLILETDADI
;
A
#
# COMPACT_ATOMS: atom_id res chain seq x y z
N GLN A 1 -3.06 13.92 8.84
CA GLN A 1 -2.50 13.41 7.58
C GLN A 1 -3.47 12.42 6.97
N THR A 2 -3.81 12.53 5.68
CA THR A 2 -4.60 11.52 4.95
C THR A 2 -3.70 10.51 4.23
N LEU A 3 -4.25 9.37 3.81
CA LEU A 3 -3.51 8.41 2.98
C LEU A 3 -3.03 9.03 1.67
N LYS A 4 -3.81 9.92 1.06
CA LYS A 4 -3.41 10.64 -0.17
C LYS A 4 -2.20 11.54 0.09
N ASP A 5 -2.16 12.22 1.23
CA ASP A 5 -1.02 13.08 1.58
C ASP A 5 0.26 12.25 1.78
N TYR A 6 0.16 11.10 2.43
CA TYR A 6 1.29 10.16 2.58
C TYR A 6 1.73 9.57 1.23
N SER A 7 0.77 9.27 0.35
CA SER A 7 1.03 8.63 -0.94
C SER A 7 1.42 9.63 -2.05
N LYS A 8 1.48 10.93 -1.74
CA LYS A 8 1.73 11.98 -2.74
C LYS A 8 2.97 11.71 -3.61
N PRO A 9 4.15 11.34 -3.07
CA PRO A 9 5.32 11.05 -3.91
C PRO A 9 5.11 9.88 -4.88
N LEU A 10 4.38 8.84 -4.44
CA LEU A 10 4.02 7.72 -5.29
C LEU A 10 3.06 8.16 -6.40
N LEU A 11 2.02 8.92 -6.06
CA LEU A 11 1.03 9.38 -7.04
C LEU A 11 1.63 10.35 -8.06
N GLU A 12 2.55 11.22 -7.65
CA GLU A 12 3.32 12.09 -8.55
C GLU A 12 4.22 11.28 -9.50
N THR A 13 4.86 10.22 -8.99
CA THR A 13 5.63 9.29 -9.83
C THR A 13 4.74 8.58 -10.85
N MET A 14 3.55 8.12 -10.45
CA MET A 14 2.60 7.50 -11.36
C MET A 14 2.04 8.49 -12.39
N SER A 15 1.84 9.75 -12.01
CA SER A 15 1.32 10.77 -12.91
C SER A 15 2.34 11.16 -13.98
N SER A 16 3.64 11.12 -13.67
CA SER A 16 4.72 11.48 -14.61
C SER A 16 5.00 10.44 -15.70
N LEU A 17 4.54 9.19 -15.53
CA LEU A 17 4.68 8.15 -16.56
C LEU A 17 3.89 8.51 -17.83
N GLY A 18 4.44 8.15 -18.99
CA GLY A 18 3.76 8.25 -20.29
C GLY A 18 2.49 7.39 -20.37
N SER A 19 1.68 7.62 -21.41
CA SER A 19 0.40 6.91 -21.62
C SER A 19 0.57 5.41 -21.86
N ASP A 20 1.67 5.01 -22.49
CA ASP A 20 1.95 3.62 -22.85
C ASP A 20 2.91 2.93 -21.86
N GLU A 21 3.38 3.65 -20.85
CA GLU A 21 4.30 3.13 -19.85
C GLU A 21 3.53 2.42 -18.74
N LYS A 22 3.99 1.22 -18.38
CA LYS A 22 3.48 0.44 -17.25
C LYS A 22 4.61 0.04 -16.34
N VAL A 23 4.33 0.03 -15.04
CA VAL A 23 5.30 -0.36 -14.01
C VAL A 23 4.82 -1.58 -13.22
N VAL A 24 5.77 -2.26 -12.58
CA VAL A 24 5.50 -3.23 -11.52
C VAL A 24 5.74 -2.53 -10.20
N LEU A 25 4.69 -2.39 -9.39
CA LEU A 25 4.77 -1.73 -8.10
C LEU A 25 5.07 -2.76 -7.00
N VAL A 26 6.15 -2.58 -6.26
CA VAL A 26 6.51 -3.48 -5.14
C VAL A 26 6.15 -2.81 -3.83
N ALA A 27 5.18 -3.39 -3.13
CA ALA A 27 4.69 -2.94 -1.84
C ALA A 27 5.31 -3.77 -0.71
N HIS A 28 5.86 -3.09 0.31
CA HIS A 28 6.45 -3.74 1.48
C HIS A 28 5.73 -3.33 2.77
N SER A 29 5.46 -4.28 3.67
CA SER A 29 4.82 -4.01 4.97
C SER A 29 3.50 -3.21 4.81
N MET A 30 3.37 -2.02 5.40
CA MET A 30 2.18 -1.18 5.23
C MET A 30 2.04 -0.54 3.84
N GLY A 31 3.05 -0.69 2.96
CA GLY A 31 3.08 -0.12 1.62
C GLY A 31 2.03 -0.67 0.66
N GLY A 32 1.30 -1.74 1.01
CA GLY A 32 0.25 -2.26 0.13
C GLY A 32 -1.02 -1.41 0.12
N VAL A 33 -1.29 -0.66 1.19
CA VAL A 33 -2.39 0.33 1.23
C VAL A 33 -2.18 1.48 0.23
N PRO A 34 -1.03 2.20 0.23
CA PRO A 34 -0.78 3.22 -0.79
C PRO A 34 -0.62 2.63 -2.20
N ALA A 35 -0.15 1.38 -2.34
CA ALA A 35 -0.10 0.70 -3.63
C ALA A 35 -1.50 0.44 -4.22
N ALA A 36 -2.46 0.01 -3.39
CA ALA A 36 -3.85 -0.13 -3.82
C ALA A 36 -4.45 1.22 -4.25
N LEU A 37 -4.18 2.31 -3.50
CA LEU A 37 -4.61 3.66 -3.88
C LEU A 37 -4.03 4.09 -5.25
N ALA A 38 -2.76 3.77 -5.52
CA ALA A 38 -2.15 4.04 -6.81
C ALA A 38 -2.82 3.24 -7.95
N ALA A 39 -3.24 2.00 -7.68
CA ALA A 39 -3.96 1.16 -8.63
C ALA A 39 -5.37 1.66 -8.95
N ASP A 40 -6.09 2.17 -7.95
CA ASP A 40 -7.39 2.82 -8.15
C ASP A 40 -7.26 4.12 -8.97
N SER A 41 -6.17 4.85 -8.77
CA SER A 41 -5.95 6.16 -9.41
C SER A 41 -5.37 6.05 -10.83
N TYR A 42 -4.51 5.05 -11.07
CA TYR A 42 -3.76 4.88 -12.33
C TYR A 42 -3.79 3.41 -12.83
N PRO A 43 -4.97 2.79 -12.98
CA PRO A 43 -5.07 1.35 -13.29
C PRO A 43 -4.39 0.99 -14.61
N CYS A 44 -4.39 1.89 -15.60
CA CYS A 44 -3.76 1.64 -16.90
C CYS A 44 -2.23 1.68 -16.87
N LYS A 45 -1.63 2.25 -15.81
CA LYS A 45 -0.18 2.44 -15.67
C LYS A 45 0.50 1.38 -14.80
N ILE A 46 -0.28 0.46 -14.23
CA ILE A 46 0.23 -0.63 -13.38
C ILE A 46 0.06 -1.95 -14.14
N ALA A 47 1.16 -2.62 -14.44
CA ALA A 47 1.15 -3.96 -15.02
C ALA A 47 0.84 -5.02 -13.96
N ALA A 48 1.45 -4.88 -12.78
CA ALA A 48 1.26 -5.76 -11.63
C ALA A 48 1.65 -5.06 -10.33
N ILE A 49 1.15 -5.58 -9.20
CA ILE A 49 1.58 -5.19 -7.86
C ILE A 49 2.12 -6.43 -7.16
N VAL A 50 3.31 -6.32 -6.58
CA VAL A 50 3.94 -7.37 -5.78
C VAL A 50 3.85 -6.98 -4.31
N PHE A 51 3.16 -7.79 -3.50
CA PHE A 51 3.02 -7.58 -2.06
C PHE A 51 4.08 -8.41 -1.32
N LEU A 52 5.21 -7.77 -0.98
CA LEU A 52 6.31 -8.38 -0.25
C LEU A 52 6.10 -8.18 1.26
N THR A 53 5.76 -9.25 1.99
CA THR A 53 5.48 -9.18 3.44
C THR A 53 4.59 -7.98 3.79
N SER A 54 3.59 -7.73 2.95
CA SER A 54 2.82 -6.49 2.93
C SER A 54 1.33 -6.73 3.17
N SER A 55 0.62 -5.74 3.71
CA SER A 55 -0.83 -5.75 3.75
C SER A 55 -1.40 -5.72 2.33
N MET A 56 -2.24 -6.68 1.97
CA MET A 56 -2.92 -6.71 0.67
C MET A 56 -4.39 -6.34 0.86
N PRO A 57 -4.81 -5.10 0.54
CA PRO A 57 -6.21 -4.69 0.64
C PRO A 57 -7.07 -5.44 -0.38
N ASP A 58 -8.34 -5.66 -0.02
CA ASP A 58 -9.35 -6.13 -0.97
C ASP A 58 -10.25 -4.95 -1.41
N THR A 59 -11.16 -5.23 -2.33
CA THR A 59 -12.08 -4.23 -2.90
C THR A 59 -13.45 -4.18 -2.21
N LYS A 60 -13.67 -4.98 -1.16
CA LYS A 60 -14.96 -5.11 -0.46
C LYS A 60 -14.97 -4.41 0.89
N ASN A 61 -13.82 -4.37 1.54
CA ASN A 61 -13.64 -3.86 2.89
C ASN A 61 -12.88 -2.52 2.87
N PRO A 62 -12.98 -1.73 3.95
CA PRO A 62 -12.17 -0.52 4.08
C PRO A 62 -10.66 -0.81 3.99
N PRO A 63 -9.82 0.11 3.50
CA PRO A 63 -8.38 -0.13 3.31
C PRO A 63 -7.63 -0.61 4.58
N ALA A 64 -8.08 -0.19 5.76
CA ALA A 64 -7.51 -0.59 7.03
C ALA A 64 -7.81 -2.05 7.42
N TYR A 65 -8.83 -2.68 6.83
CA TYR A 65 -9.31 -4.01 7.21
C TYR A 65 -8.22 -5.09 7.12
N ALA A 66 -7.41 -5.06 6.05
CA ALA A 66 -6.31 -6.00 5.89
C ALA A 66 -5.28 -5.87 7.01
N PHE A 67 -4.95 -4.64 7.41
CA PHE A 67 -4.03 -4.37 8.52
C PHE A 67 -4.63 -4.75 9.87
N GLU A 68 -5.89 -4.40 10.14
CA GLU A 68 -6.59 -4.76 11.37
C GLU A 68 -6.67 -6.26 11.59
N LYS A 69 -6.87 -7.02 10.51
CA LYS A 69 -6.92 -8.48 10.56
C LYS A 69 -5.54 -9.06 10.88
N VAL A 70 -4.48 -8.54 10.27
CA VAL A 70 -3.10 -8.94 10.57
C VAL A 70 -2.75 -8.61 12.03
N HIS A 71 -3.04 -7.40 12.50
CA HIS A 71 -2.81 -6.99 13.88
C HIS A 71 -3.49 -7.91 14.90
N LYS A 72 -4.75 -8.32 14.64
CA LYS A 72 -5.48 -9.27 15.51
C LYS A 72 -4.86 -10.67 15.56
N LEU A 73 -4.07 -11.04 14.55
CA LEU A 73 -3.42 -12.35 14.45
C LEU A 73 -2.01 -12.38 15.06
N ILE A 74 -1.42 -11.21 15.35
CA ILE A 74 -0.09 -11.10 15.93
C ILE A 74 -0.21 -11.08 17.46
N PRO A 75 0.48 -11.97 18.19
CA PRO A 75 0.55 -11.92 19.65
C PRO A 75 1.14 -10.59 20.14
N PRO A 76 0.68 -10.02 21.28
CA PRO A 76 1.11 -8.71 21.76
C PRO A 76 2.64 -8.53 21.88
N LEU A 77 3.33 -9.62 22.24
CA LEU A 77 4.80 -9.67 22.41
C LEU A 77 5.60 -9.43 21.12
N ILE A 78 4.98 -9.51 19.95
CA ILE A 78 5.63 -9.26 18.64
C ILE A 78 5.38 -7.82 18.16
N LEU A 79 4.40 -7.12 18.73
CA LEU A 79 4.06 -5.73 18.38
C LEU A 79 4.84 -4.70 19.20
N GLU A 80 5.51 -5.11 20.29
CA GLU A 80 6.46 -4.28 21.02
C GLU A 80 7.81 -4.24 20.26
N THR A 81 7.82 -3.62 19.09
CA THR A 81 9.04 -2.99 18.58
C THR A 81 9.07 -1.56 19.10
N ASP A 82 9.97 -1.33 20.07
CA ASP A 82 10.42 -0.08 20.66
C ASP A 82 9.83 1.19 20.01
N ALA A 83 8.78 1.72 20.64
CA ALA A 83 8.30 3.08 20.42
C ALA A 83 9.17 4.14 21.14
N ASP A 84 10.43 3.80 21.45
CA ASP A 84 11.42 4.66 22.08
C ASP A 84 12.59 4.93 21.12
N ILE A 85 12.36 5.74 20.07
CA ILE A 85 13.39 6.60 19.44
C ILE A 85 12.76 7.97 19.17
#